data_AF-A0A537TQV4-F1
#
_entry.id   AF-A0A537TQV4-F1
#
_cell.length_a   1.000
_cell.length_b   1.000
_cell.length_c   1.000
_cell.angle_alpha   90.00
_cell.angle_beta   90.00
_cell.angle_gamma   90.00
#
_symmetry.space_group_name_H-M   'P 1'
#
loop_
_entity.id
_entity.type
_entity.pdbx_description
1 polymer ?
#
loop_
_entity_poly.entity_id
_entity_poly.type
_entity_poly.pdbx_seq_one_letter_code
_entity_poly.pdbx_strand_id
1 'polypeptide(L)' 'MHSAGARTGPGRPIVQPLVPATTFEFDSAAEFGRVMAEEEFGYLYSRLRNPTVEELNAVCADLDGAQAGQAFSSGMAAIA' A
#
# COMPACT_ATOMS: atom_id res chain seq x y z
N MET A 1 -12.82 -8.55 6.54
CA MET A 1 -12.87 -8.17 7.99
C MET A 1 -11.67 -8.68 8.80
N HIS A 2 -10.86 -9.61 8.29
CA HIS A 2 -9.64 -10.12 8.95
C HIS A 2 -8.41 -10.15 8.01
N SER A 3 -8.49 -9.51 6.85
CA SER A 3 -7.44 -9.53 5.82
C SER A 3 -6.44 -8.39 6.01
N ALA A 4 -5.18 -8.70 5.68
CA ALA A 4 -3.98 -7.86 5.74
C ALA A 4 -3.46 -7.47 7.15
N GLY A 5 -2.18 -7.10 7.23
CA GLY A 5 -1.27 -7.59 8.28
C GLY A 5 -1.35 -6.89 9.65
N ALA A 6 -1.75 -7.61 10.70
CA ALA A 6 -1.73 -7.09 12.07
C ALA A 6 -0.30 -7.13 12.68
N ARG A 7 0.24 -5.96 13.04
CA ARG A 7 1.51 -5.80 13.81
C ARG A 7 1.45 -6.49 15.18
N THR A 8 2.59 -6.83 15.80
CA THR A 8 2.77 -7.26 17.22
C THR A 8 3.22 -6.08 18.13
N GLY A 9 3.25 -6.08 19.49
CA GLY A 9 2.89 -7.03 20.56
C GLY A 9 1.76 -6.49 21.51
N PRO A 10 1.93 -6.19 22.81
CA PRO A 10 0.86 -5.60 23.64
C PRO A 10 0.41 -4.18 23.20
N GLY A 11 -0.85 -3.81 23.49
CA GLY A 11 -1.34 -2.41 23.39
C GLY A 11 -1.54 -1.82 21.99
N ARG A 12 -1.48 -2.61 20.91
CA ARG A 12 -1.68 -2.12 19.53
C ARG A 12 -3.10 -1.60 19.27
N PRO A 13 -3.28 -0.72 18.27
CA PRO A 13 -4.57 -0.58 17.58
C PRO A 13 -5.00 -1.90 16.92
N ILE A 14 -6.30 -2.19 16.98
CA ILE A 14 -6.93 -3.30 16.23
C ILE A 14 -7.27 -2.93 14.77
N VAL A 15 -7.17 -1.64 14.44
CA VAL A 15 -7.36 -1.08 13.10
C VAL A 15 -6.01 -0.76 12.46
N GLN A 16 -5.95 -0.79 11.13
CA GLN A 16 -4.74 -0.38 10.43
C GLN A 16 -4.47 1.12 10.56
N PRO A 17 -3.20 1.54 10.64
CA PRO A 17 -2.85 2.96 10.72
C PRO A 17 -3.10 3.67 9.39
N LEU A 18 -3.55 4.92 9.47
CA LEU A 18 -3.57 5.84 8.32
C LEU A 18 -2.15 6.30 8.02
N VAL A 19 -1.74 6.30 6.75
CA VAL A 19 -0.45 6.83 6.28
C VAL A 19 -0.68 8.08 5.40
N PRO A 20 -0.92 9.27 6.01
CA PRO A 20 -1.21 10.52 5.29
C PRO A 20 0.07 11.21 4.77
N ALA A 21 1.01 10.43 4.22
CA ALA A 21 2.24 10.92 3.61
C ALA A 21 2.06 11.06 2.09
N THR A 22 2.79 11.99 1.46
CA THR A 22 2.87 12.10 -0.01
C THR A 22 4.11 11.42 -0.59
N THR A 23 5.23 11.49 0.14
CA THR A 23 6.53 10.91 -0.20
C THR A 23 7.06 10.10 0.98
N PHE A 24 8.01 9.20 0.73
CA PHE A 24 8.65 8.36 1.74
C PHE A 24 10.17 8.62 1.74
N GLU A 25 10.82 8.39 2.88
CA GLU A 25 12.28 8.52 3.04
C GLU A 25 13.02 7.20 2.78
N PHE A 26 14.31 7.30 2.51
CA PHE A 26 15.21 6.18 2.20
C PHE A 26 16.55 6.43 2.90
N ASP A 27 17.20 5.38 3.41
CA ASP A 27 18.48 5.48 4.11
C ASP A 27 19.63 5.78 3.13
N SER A 28 19.45 5.50 1.84
CA SER A 28 20.45 5.81 0.81
C SER A 28 19.89 6.06 -0.59
N ALA A 29 20.64 6.81 -1.40
CA ALA A 29 20.34 6.98 -2.82
C ALA A 29 20.39 5.67 -3.63
N ALA A 30 21.18 4.68 -3.18
CA ALA A 30 21.26 3.37 -3.82
C ALA A 30 20.00 2.52 -3.57
N GLU A 31 19.41 2.62 -2.37
CA GLU A 31 18.13 2.01 -2.03
C GLU A 31 16.98 2.65 -2.81
N PHE A 32 16.88 3.98 -2.80
CA PHE A 32 15.94 4.72 -3.64
C PHE A 32 16.05 4.30 -5.11
N GLY A 33 17.27 4.12 -5.63
CA GLY A 33 17.52 3.64 -6.99
C GLY A 33 16.92 2.26 -7.28
N ARG A 34 17.09 1.26 -6.39
CA ARG A 34 16.53 -0.08 -6.58
C ARG A 34 15.00 -0.08 -6.55
N VAL A 35 14.40 0.68 -5.64
CA VAL A 35 12.94 0.79 -5.53
C VAL A 35 12.34 1.55 -6.72
N MET A 36 13.02 2.58 -7.23
CA MET A 36 12.66 3.28 -8.48
C MET A 36 12.79 2.39 -9.73
N ALA A 37 13.74 1.46 -9.73
CA ALA A 37 13.94 0.48 -10.82
C ALA A 37 13.03 -0.76 -10.71
N GLU A 38 12.17 -0.83 -9.68
CA GLU A 38 11.32 -1.98 -9.34
C GLU A 38 12.09 -3.30 -9.07
N GLU A 39 13.40 -3.21 -8.79
CA GLU A 39 14.23 -4.33 -8.34
C GLU A 39 13.91 -4.72 -6.88
N GLU A 40 13.35 -3.78 -6.11
CA GLU A 40 12.98 -3.93 -4.71
C GLU A 40 11.59 -3.31 -4.47
N PHE A 41 10.70 -4.02 -3.76
CA PHE A 41 9.36 -3.50 -3.46
C PHE A 41 9.45 -2.40 -2.40
N GLY A 42 8.80 -1.27 -2.66
CA GLY A 42 8.75 -0.16 -1.71
C GLY A 42 7.75 0.93 -2.08
N TYR A 43 7.62 1.87 -1.15
CA TYR A 43 6.77 3.05 -1.27
C TYR A 43 7.64 4.27 -1.59
N LEU A 44 7.41 4.91 -2.73
CA LEU A 44 8.17 6.08 -3.19
C LEU A 44 7.34 7.36 -3.03
N TYR A 45 6.12 7.32 -3.57
CA TYR A 45 5.21 8.44 -3.67
C TYR A 45 3.77 7.92 -3.69
N SER A 46 2.89 8.49 -2.87
CA SER A 46 1.56 7.93 -2.59
C SER A 46 0.59 7.86 -3.78
N ARG A 47 0.90 8.55 -4.89
CA ARG A 47 0.17 8.41 -6.17
C ARG A 47 0.47 7.07 -6.88
N LEU A 48 1.60 6.43 -6.54
CA LEU A 48 2.02 5.13 -7.11
C LEU A 48 1.62 3.98 -6.17
N ARG A 49 2.06 4.03 -4.92
CA ARG A 49 1.76 3.05 -3.86
C ARG A 49 1.69 3.76 -2.51
N ASN A 50 0.73 3.40 -1.66
CA ASN A 50 0.60 3.90 -0.29
C ASN A 50 0.14 2.76 0.64
N PRO A 51 0.74 2.55 1.83
CA PRO A 51 0.42 1.39 2.66
C PRO A 51 -1.06 1.25 3.04
N THR A 52 -1.76 2.36 3.33
CA THR A 52 -3.20 2.33 3.66
C THR A 52 -4.05 1.94 2.44
N VAL A 53 -3.60 2.28 1.22
CA VAL A 53 -4.28 1.93 -0.03
C VAL A 53 -3.99 0.48 -0.44
N GLU A 54 -2.77 -0.02 -0.20
CA GLU A 54 -2.42 -1.42 -0.44
C GLU A 54 -3.24 -2.39 0.42
N GLU A 55 -3.51 -2.05 1.68
CA GLU A 55 -4.41 -2.84 2.54
C GLU A 55 -5.85 -2.90 1.95
N LEU A 56 -6.35 -1.80 1.36
CA LEU A 56 -7.63 -1.79 0.64
C LEU A 56 -7.56 -2.66 -0.64
N ASN A 57 -6.49 -2.52 -1.41
CA ASN A 57 -6.25 -3.30 -2.64
C ASN A 57 -6.30 -4.81 -2.35
N ALA A 58 -5.59 -5.26 -1.31
CA ALA A 58 -5.57 -6.65 -0.87
C ALA A 58 -6.96 -7.13 -0.40
N VAL A 59 -7.66 -6.35 0.43
CA VAL A 59 -9.01 -6.70 0.91
C VAL A 59 -10.00 -6.83 -0.25
N CYS A 60 -9.94 -5.96 -1.26
CA CYS A 60 -10.78 -6.08 -2.45
C CYS A 60 -10.42 -7.31 -3.30
N ALA A 61 -9.13 -7.57 -3.53
CA ALA A 61 -8.67 -8.74 -4.28
C ALA A 61 -9.13 -10.06 -3.62
N ASP A 62 -8.99 -10.17 -2.30
CA ASP A 62 -9.46 -11.32 -1.50
C ASP A 62 -10.97 -11.55 -1.65
N LEU A 63 -11.77 -10.48 -1.68
CA LEU A 63 -13.23 -10.55 -1.79
C LEU A 63 -13.69 -11.01 -3.17
N ASP A 64 -13.04 -10.53 -4.22
CA ASP A 64 -13.37 -10.88 -5.61
C ASP A 64 -12.70 -12.18 -6.10
N GLY A 65 -11.82 -12.78 -5.29
CA GLY A 65 -11.01 -13.94 -5.68
C GLY A 65 -9.96 -13.63 -6.75
N ALA A 66 -9.56 -12.36 -6.84
CA ALA A 66 -8.61 -11.85 -7.82
C ALA A 66 -7.16 -11.96 -7.31
N GLN A 67 -6.19 -11.90 -8.24
CA GLN A 67 -4.76 -11.95 -7.88
C GLN A 67 -4.23 -10.65 -7.28
N ALA A 68 -4.86 -9.52 -7.59
CA ALA A 68 -4.51 -8.19 -7.13
C ALA A 68 -5.71 -7.24 -7.28
N GLY A 69 -5.68 -6.11 -6.57
CA GLY A 69 -6.63 -5.01 -6.69
C GLY A 69 -5.91 -3.69 -6.87
N GLN A 70 -6.59 -2.68 -7.41
CA GLN A 70 -6.06 -1.32 -7.54
C GLN A 70 -7.17 -0.31 -7.27
N ALA A 71 -7.03 0.47 -6.21
CA ALA A 71 -7.91 1.56 -5.88
C ALA A 71 -7.56 2.82 -6.69
N PHE A 72 -8.61 3.59 -7.00
CA PHE A 72 -8.55 4.87 -7.73
C PHE A 72 -9.35 5.93 -6.98
N SER A 73 -9.19 7.21 -7.35
CA SER A 73 -9.89 8.33 -6.71
C SER A 73 -11.41 8.37 -6.96
N SER A 74 -11.90 7.64 -7.98
CA SER A 74 -13.32 7.50 -8.30
C SER A 74 -13.56 6.26 -9.17
N GLY A 75 -14.81 5.80 -9.24
CA GLY A 75 -15.19 4.71 -10.15
C GLY A 75 -14.94 5.02 -11.62
N MET A 76 -15.12 6.27 -12.05
CA MET A 76 -14.81 6.67 -13.43
C MET A 76 -13.30 6.57 -13.73
N ALA A 77 -12.45 6.89 -12.76
CA ALA A 77 -11.00 6.77 -12.90
C ALA A 77 -10.50 5.31 -12.89
N ALA A 78 -11.35 4.34 -12.51
CA ALA A 78 -11.07 2.90 -12.62
C ALA A 78 -11.54 2.28 -13.96
N ILE A 79 -12.34 3.01 -14.74
CA ILE A 79 -12.92 2.56 -16.03
C ILE A 79 -12.21 3.19 -17.24
N ALA A 80 -11.68 4.40 -17.07
CA ALA A 80 -11.14 5.25 -18.14
C ALA A 80 -9.75 4.83 -18.66
#